data_AF-A0A382LIK6-F1
#
_entry.id   AF-A0A382LIK6-F1
#
_cell.length_a   1.000
_cell.length_b   1.000
_cell.length_c   1.000
_cell.angle_alpha   90.00
_cell.angle_beta   90.00
_cell.angle_gamma   90.00
#
_symmetry.space_group_name_H-M   'P 1'
#
loop_
_entity.id
_entity.type
_entity.pdbx_description
1 polymer ?
#
loop_
_entity_poly.entity_id
_entity_poly.type
_entity_poly.pdbx_seq_one_letter_code
_entity_poly.pdbx_strand_id
1 'polypeptide(L)' 'MAGVSLEGIDKEITEASLEELERLVDTAGADPVAVIVQNRQTPDKATFVGSGKAQEIRSVSEEYDADTVVFDNELTPAQQ' A
#
# COMPACT_ATOMS: atom_id res chain seq x y z
N MET A 1 5.60 -0.95 -0.90
CA MET A 1 4.57 -0.39 0.00
C MET A 1 3.31 -0.08 -0.79
N ALA A 2 2.14 -0.28 -0.20
CA ALA A 2 0.84 0.00 -0.82
C ALA A 2 -0.04 0.85 0.11
N GLY A 3 -0.48 2.02 -0.35
CA GLY A 3 -1.38 2.93 0.34
C GLY A 3 -2.74 3.00 -0.33
N VAL A 4 -3.80 3.18 0.47
CA VAL A 4 -5.15 3.43 -0.04
C VAL A 4 -5.69 4.74 0.49
N SER A 5 -6.03 5.65 -0.42
CA SER A 5 -6.77 6.86 -0.10
C SER A 5 -8.26 6.60 -0.31
N LEU A 6 -9.05 6.80 0.73
CA LEU A 6 -10.51 6.82 0.62
C LEU A 6 -10.98 8.17 0.07
N GLU A 7 -12.07 8.16 -0.67
CA GLU A 7 -12.66 9.39 -1.20
C GLU A 7 -12.96 10.38 -0.06
N GLY A 8 -12.44 11.60 -0.19
CA GLY A 8 -12.53 12.63 0.85
C GLY A 8 -11.31 12.76 1.76
N ILE A 9 -10.30 11.88 1.63
CA ILE A 9 -8.99 12.06 2.27
C ILE A 9 -8.11 12.92 1.35
N ASP A 10 -7.46 13.93 1.92
CA ASP A 10 -6.53 14.80 1.21
C ASP A 10 -5.31 14.01 0.70
N LYS A 11 -4.87 14.33 -0.52
CA LYS A 11 -3.70 13.73 -1.14
C LYS A 11 -2.44 14.03 -0.32
N GLU A 12 -2.31 15.25 0.21
CA GLU A 12 -1.16 15.67 1.02
C GLU A 12 -1.07 14.85 2.31
N ILE A 13 -2.22 14.52 2.93
CA ILE A 13 -2.26 13.67 4.13
C ILE A 13 -1.80 12.26 3.80
N THR A 14 -2.25 11.70 2.67
CA THR A 14 -1.82 10.37 2.22
C THR A 14 -0.32 10.34 1.96
N GLU A 15 0.21 11.35 1.25
CA GLU A 15 1.64 11.43 0.94
C GLU A 15 2.48 11.53 2.21
N ALA A 16 2.11 12.39 3.16
CA ALA A 16 2.80 12.50 4.44
C ALA A 16 2.76 11.18 5.27
N SER A 17 1.63 10.45 5.25
CA SER A 17 1.52 9.14 5.91
C SER A 17 2.45 8.11 5.28
N LEU A 18 2.52 8.08 3.94
CA LEU A 18 3.39 7.15 3.22
C LEU A 18 4.87 7.47 3.40
N GLU A 19 5.24 8.75 3.46
CA GLU A 19 6.61 9.17 3.78
C GLU A 19 7.02 8.76 5.20
N GLU A 20 6.10 8.78 6.18
CA GLU A 20 6.33 8.23 7.51
C GLU A 20 6.49 6.71 7.47
N LEU A 21 5.58 6.01 6.78
CA LEU A 21 5.62 4.56 6.67
C LEU A 21 6.93 4.08 6.03
N GLU A 22 7.42 4.77 5.01
CA GLU A 22 8.70 4.50 4.37
C GLU A 22 9.86 4.61 5.37
N ARG A 23 9.89 5.68 6.18
CA ARG A 23 10.90 5.85 7.23
C ARG A 23 10.82 4.77 8.32
N LEU A 24 9.63 4.30 8.65
CA LEU A 24 9.44 3.21 9.60
C LEU A 24 9.94 1.87 9.05
N VAL A 25 9.68 1.59 7.77
CA VAL A 25 10.17 0.40 7.06
C VAL A 25 11.70 0.40 7.00
N ASP A 26 12.30 1.53 6.65
CA ASP A 26 13.76 1.71 6.64
C ASP A 26 14.36 1.52 8.04
N THR A 27 13.75 2.12 9.07
CA THR A 27 14.19 1.97 10.47
C THR A 27 14.05 0.52 10.96
N ALA A 28 13.11 -0.25 10.43
CA ALA A 28 12.94 -1.67 10.72
C ALA A 28 13.97 -2.57 9.98
N GLY A 29 14.83 -1.99 9.14
CA GLY A 29 15.90 -2.68 8.41
C GLY A 29 15.46 -3.30 7.09
N ALA A 30 14.30 -2.90 6.56
CA ALA A 30 13.84 -3.27 5.23
C ALA A 30 14.13 -2.14 4.23
N ASP A 31 14.26 -2.47 2.95
CA ASP A 31 14.51 -1.50 1.88
C ASP A 31 13.20 -1.17 1.14
N PRO A 32 12.64 0.04 1.29
CA PRO A 32 11.45 0.46 0.57
C PRO A 32 11.73 0.67 -0.94
N VAL A 33 11.37 -0.31 -1.76
CA VAL A 33 11.65 -0.27 -3.21
C VAL A 33 10.58 0.40 -4.09
N ALA A 34 9.34 0.54 -3.59
CA ALA A 34 8.23 1.13 -4.35
C ALA A 34 7.09 1.62 -3.44
N VAL A 35 6.39 2.68 -3.88
CA VAL A 35 5.15 3.18 -3.29
C VAL A 35 4.03 3.10 -4.32
N ILE A 36 2.92 2.45 -3.98
CA ILE A 36 1.72 2.37 -4.83
C ILE A 36 0.54 2.98 -4.09
N VAL A 37 -0.13 3.96 -4.70
CA VAL A 37 -1.32 4.60 -4.13
C VAL A 37 -2.57 4.15 -4.90
N GLN A 38 -3.68 3.93 -4.20
CA GLN A 38 -4.97 3.98 -4.86
C GLN A 38 -6.06 4.76 -4.12
N ASN A 39 -6.68 5.64 -4.90
CA ASN A 39 -7.97 6.26 -4.65
C ASN A 39 -9.15 5.30 -4.90
N ARG A 40 -10.03 5.14 -3.90
CA ARG A 40 -11.31 4.42 -4.02
C ARG A 40 -12.32 4.88 -2.97
N GLN A 41 -13.62 4.75 -3.26
CA GLN A 41 -14.65 5.19 -2.30
C GLN A 41 -14.69 4.29 -1.05
N THR A 42 -14.57 2.98 -1.26
CA THR A 42 -14.61 1.96 -0.21
C THR A 42 -13.57 0.88 -0.49
N PRO A 43 -12.94 0.29 0.54
CA PRO A 43 -12.05 -0.85 0.35
C PRO A 43 -12.77 -2.04 -0.28
N ASP A 44 -12.05 -2.79 -1.11
CA ASP A 44 -12.54 -4.07 -1.61
C ASP A 44 -12.52 -5.13 -0.49
N LYS A 45 -13.58 -5.92 -0.38
CA LYS A 45 -13.70 -6.90 0.71
C LYS A 45 -12.66 -8.01 0.65
N ALA A 46 -12.22 -8.39 -0.54
CA ALA A 46 -11.31 -9.52 -0.72
C ALA A 46 -9.84 -9.08 -0.70
N THR A 47 -9.54 -7.93 -1.31
CA THR A 47 -8.16 -7.53 -1.61
C THR A 47 -7.78 -6.18 -1.02
N PHE A 48 -8.72 -5.47 -0.39
CA PHE A 48 -8.62 -4.06 0.04
C PHE A 48 -8.48 -3.07 -1.13
N VAL A 49 -7.65 -3.42 -2.12
CA VAL A 49 -7.33 -2.62 -3.29
C VAL A 49 -8.11 -2.98 -4.57
N GLY A 50 -8.89 -4.05 -4.56
CA GLY A 50 -9.50 -4.58 -5.77
C GLY A 50 -8.48 -5.35 -6.63
N SER A 51 -8.99 -6.29 -7.41
CA SER A 51 -8.19 -7.29 -8.13
C SER A 51 -7.18 -6.71 -9.12
N GLY A 52 -7.55 -5.67 -9.89
CA GLY A 52 -6.65 -5.06 -10.87
C GLY A 52 -5.43 -4.42 -10.21
N LYS A 53 -5.64 -3.68 -9.11
CA LYS A 53 -4.54 -3.06 -8.36
C LYS A 53 -3.71 -4.11 -7.60
N ALA A 54 -4.33 -5.18 -7.12
CA ALA A 54 -3.61 -6.31 -6.54
C ALA A 54 -2.66 -6.98 -7.55
N GLN A 55 -3.08 -7.13 -8.81
CA GLN A 55 -2.23 -7.64 -9.89
C GLN A 55 -1.07 -6.68 -10.23
N GLU A 56 -1.33 -5.37 -10.20
CA GLU A 56 -0.28 -4.36 -10.38
C GLU A 56 0.76 -4.42 -9.25
N ILE A 57 0.32 -4.49 -7.98
CA ILE A 57 1.21 -4.67 -6.83
C ILE A 57 2.06 -5.93 -7.02
N ARG A 58 1.45 -7.05 -7.41
CA ARG A 58 2.17 -8.30 -7.69
C ARG A 58 3.23 -8.12 -8.78
N SER A 59 2.90 -7.42 -9.86
CA SER A 59 3.83 -7.20 -10.98
C SER A 59 5.01 -6.33 -10.56
N VAL A 60 4.75 -5.27 -9.79
CA VAL A 60 5.81 -4.42 -9.21
C VAL A 60 6.65 -5.21 -8.22
N SER A 61 6.05 -6.04 -7.38
CA SER A 61 6.82 -6.91 -6.46
C SER A 61 7.75 -7.84 -7.21
N GLU A 62 7.30 -8.44 -8.33
CA GLU A 62 8.16 -9.28 -9.17
C GLU A 62 9.26 -8.49 -9.89
N GLU A 63 8.97 -7.25 -10.30
CA GLU A 63 9.93 -6.36 -10.99
C GLU A 63 11.07 -5.92 -10.07
N TYR A 64 10.75 -5.57 -8.81
CA TYR A 64 11.71 -5.08 -7.82
C TYR A 64 12.23 -6.16 -6.87
N ASP A 65 11.86 -7.43 -7.08
CA ASP A 65 12.18 -8.56 -6.21
C ASP A 65 11.80 -8.30 -4.73
N ALA A 66 10.61 -7.74 -4.53
CA ALA A 66 10.13 -7.33 -3.21
C ALA A 66 9.51 -8.52 -2.46
N ASP A 67 10.09 -8.88 -1.32
CA ASP A 67 9.60 -9.98 -0.48
C ASP A 67 8.41 -9.62 0.41
N THR A 68 8.13 -8.33 0.61
CA THR A 68 7.11 -7.85 1.56
C THR A 68 6.32 -6.66 1.02
N VAL A 69 5.00 -6.73 1.17
CA VAL A 69 4.09 -5.63 0.89
C VAL A 69 3.52 -5.12 2.21
N VAL A 70 3.81 -3.86 2.53
CA VAL A 70 3.28 -3.17 3.71
C VAL A 70 2.10 -2.29 3.31
N PHE A 71 1.01 -2.36 4.07
CA PHE A 71 -0.17 -1.53 3.90
C PHE A 71 -0.24 -0.43 4.96
N ASP A 72 -0.52 0.81 4.54
CA ASP A 72 -0.72 1.96 5.45
C ASP A 72 -2.04 1.90 6.22
N ASN A 73 -2.94 1.00 5.81
CA ASN A 73 -4.24 0.80 6.45
C ASN A 73 -4.35 -0.62 7.00
N GLU A 74 -5.13 -0.77 8.06
CA GLU A 74 -5.40 -2.08 8.64
C GLU A 74 -6.16 -2.97 7.66
N LEU A 75 -5.60 -4.16 7.42
CA LEU A 75 -6.25 -5.24 6.70
C LEU A 75 -7.04 -6.11 7.67
N THR A 76 -8.26 -6.49 7.26
CA THR A 76 -9.00 -7.55 7.95
C THR A 76 -8.28 -8.91 7.78
N PRO A 77 -8.54 -9.91 8.64
CA PRO A 77 -7.95 -11.24 8.47
C PRO A 77 -8.27 -11.92 7.13
N ALA A 78 -9.36 -11.53 6.47
CA ALA A 78 -9.72 -12.05 5.14
C ALA A 78 -8.93 -11.41 3.99
N GLN A 79 -8.22 -10.31 4.26
CA GLN A 79 -7.42 -9.54 3.29
C GLN A 79 -5.90 -9.77 3.45
N GLN A 80 -5.47 -10.45 4.52
CA GLN A 80 -4.07 -10.86 4.76
C GLN A 80 -3.76 -12.18 4.06
#